data_AF-A0A7Y4UD87-F1
#
_entry.id   AF-A0A7Y4UD87-F1
#
_cell.length_a   1.000
_cell.length_b   1.000
_cell.length_c   1.000
_cell.angle_alpha   90.00
_cell.angle_beta   90.00
_cell.angle_gamma   90.00
#
_symmetry.space_group_name_H-M   'P 1'
#
loop_
_entity.id
_entity.type
_entity.pdbx_description
1 polymer ?
#
loop_
_entity_poly.entity_id
_entity_poly.type
_entity_poly.pdbx_seq_one_letter_code
_entity_poly.pdbx_strand_id
1 'polypeptide(L)'
;MQDQHSLLDGNPAPDSLESFPAATTGRHVLRCSFCGLGEGEVARLFEGHSGYICDECVDVCVQLLEDFRELGVKAPPQDRPWYKKILGGGAVTSDCSFNHHDRNNPQGARLFPGNDAQICDKCVRACEVLKSGMIFG
;
A
#
# COMPACT_ATOMS: atom_id res chain seq x y z
N MET A 1 18.22 62.58 -18.22
CA MET A 1 16.77 62.49 -18.47
C MET A 1 16.29 61.31 -17.65
N GLN A 2 15.70 61.61 -16.50
CA GLN A 2 15.20 60.68 -15.48
C GLN A 2 13.68 60.55 -15.62
N ASP A 3 13.21 59.34 -15.30
CA ASP A 3 11.86 58.95 -14.86
C ASP A 3 10.66 58.99 -15.85
N GLN A 4 9.90 57.87 -15.91
CA GLN A 4 8.57 57.73 -15.26
C GLN A 4 7.74 56.55 -15.82
N HIS A 5 7.59 55.49 -15.02
CA HIS A 5 6.29 54.94 -14.61
C HIS A 5 6.56 53.78 -13.61
N SER A 6 6.47 54.00 -12.30
CA SER A 6 5.26 54.02 -11.46
C SER A 6 4.97 52.64 -10.83
N LEU A 7 5.23 52.59 -9.53
CA LEU A 7 4.81 51.61 -8.53
C LEU A 7 3.30 51.39 -8.49
N LEU A 8 2.89 50.13 -8.29
CA LEU A 8 1.79 49.59 -7.44
C LEU A 8 1.51 48.13 -7.91
N ASP A 9 1.31 47.09 -7.12
CA ASP A 9 1.01 46.91 -5.71
C ASP A 9 1.62 45.57 -5.24
N GLY A 10 2.02 45.51 -3.97
CA GLY A 10 2.41 44.27 -3.31
C GLY A 10 1.25 43.28 -3.32
N ASN A 11 1.50 42.08 -3.84
CA ASN A 11 0.56 40.99 -3.65
C ASN A 11 0.88 40.32 -2.30
N PRO A 12 -0.04 40.36 -1.32
CA PRO A 12 0.18 39.77 0.00
C PRO A 12 0.44 38.27 -0.12
N ALA A 13 1.35 37.78 0.73
CA ALA A 13 1.51 36.34 0.94
C ALA A 13 0.13 35.71 1.18
N PRO A 14 -0.17 34.54 0.59
CA PRO A 14 -1.40 33.83 0.90
C PRO A 14 -1.37 33.41 2.37
N ASP A 15 -2.02 34.24 3.17
CA ASP A 15 -2.57 33.96 4.48
C ASP A 15 -3.75 32.99 4.32
N SER A 16 -3.82 32.05 5.28
CA SER A 16 -5.00 31.29 5.71
C SER A 16 -5.36 29.97 5.02
N LEU A 17 -5.13 28.91 5.80
CA LEU A 17 -5.68 27.55 5.74
C LEU A 17 -5.32 26.77 4.47
N GLU A 18 -4.25 25.98 4.46
CA GLU A 18 -4.31 24.69 5.15
C GLU A 18 -3.13 24.48 6.11
N SER A 19 -3.51 24.23 7.37
CA SER A 19 -2.66 24.06 8.53
C SER A 19 -1.52 23.07 8.29
N PHE A 20 -0.29 23.56 8.21
CA PHE A 20 0.88 22.72 8.50
C PHE A 20 0.75 22.29 9.96
N PRO A 21 0.59 20.99 10.28
CA PRO A 21 0.57 20.58 11.66
C PRO A 21 1.93 20.91 12.24
N ALA A 22 1.89 21.77 13.27
CA ALA A 22 3.01 22.05 14.14
C ALA A 22 3.69 20.73 14.52
N ALA A 23 5.02 20.75 14.57
CA ALA A 23 5.85 19.67 15.06
C ALA A 23 5.55 19.38 16.54
N THR A 24 4.40 18.77 16.82
CA THR A 24 4.29 17.75 17.84
C THR A 24 5.29 16.69 17.44
N THR A 25 6.12 16.24 18.36
CA THR A 25 6.93 15.02 18.25
C THR A 25 6.11 13.93 17.56
N GLY A 26 6.27 13.84 16.24
CA GLY A 26 5.21 13.35 15.36
C GLY A 26 5.20 11.85 15.38
N ARG A 27 4.29 11.25 16.18
CA ARG A 27 3.86 9.89 15.89
C ARG A 27 3.25 9.94 14.49
N HIS A 28 4.00 9.48 13.50
CA HIS A 28 3.45 9.17 12.19
C HIS A 28 2.25 8.25 12.45
N VAL A 29 1.03 8.76 12.23
CA VAL A 29 -0.18 7.95 12.41
C VAL A 29 -0.12 6.84 11.39
N LEU A 30 0.10 5.62 11.86
CA LEU A 30 0.14 4.43 11.01
C LEU A 30 -1.27 4.17 10.50
N ARG A 31 -1.41 3.98 9.18
CA ARG A 31 -2.70 3.75 8.51
C ARG A 31 -2.64 2.53 7.62
N CYS A 32 -3.71 1.77 7.61
CA CYS A 32 -3.88 0.63 6.71
C CYS A 32 -3.85 1.10 5.25
N SER A 33 -2.98 0.51 4.43
CA SER A 33 -2.83 0.81 3.01
C SER A 33 -3.98 0.28 2.13
N PHE A 34 -4.96 -0.38 2.73
CA PHE A 34 -6.12 -0.97 2.04
C PHE A 34 -7.40 -0.18 2.32
N CYS A 35 -7.73 0.06 3.59
CA CYS A 35 -8.94 0.80 4.00
C CYS A 35 -8.67 2.25 4.40
N GLY A 36 -7.41 2.65 4.64
CA GLY A 36 -7.03 4.01 5.04
C GLY A 36 -7.20 4.32 6.54
N LEU A 37 -7.77 3.40 7.33
CA LEU A 37 -8.01 3.58 8.77
C LEU A 37 -6.71 3.59 9.58
N GLY A 38 -6.67 4.40 10.64
CA GLY A 38 -5.53 4.54 11.54
C GLY A 38 -5.43 3.47 12.63
N GLU A 39 -4.27 3.36 13.28
CA GLU A 39 -4.00 2.42 14.39
C GLU A 39 -5.01 2.48 15.56
N GLY A 40 -5.70 3.62 15.76
CA GLY A 40 -6.72 3.78 16.79
C GLY A 40 -8.13 3.38 16.37
N GLU A 41 -8.34 3.12 15.08
CA GLU A 41 -9.64 2.77 14.48
C GLU A 41 -9.76 1.28 14.17
N VAL A 42 -8.62 0.57 14.09
CA VAL A 42 -8.56 -0.88 13.82
C VAL A 42 -8.04 -1.63 15.03
N ALA A 43 -8.48 -2.88 15.21
CA ALA A 43 -8.07 -3.68 16.37
C ALA A 43 -6.58 -4.04 16.33
N ARG A 44 -6.06 -4.35 15.14
CA ARG A 44 -4.64 -4.70 14.91
C ARG A 44 -4.19 -4.20 13.54
N LEU A 45 -2.94 -3.78 13.47
CA LEU A 45 -2.26 -3.35 12.25
C LEU A 45 -0.95 -4.14 12.10
N PHE A 46 -0.75 -4.74 10.93
CA PHE A 46 0.44 -5.51 10.59
C PHE A 46 1.34 -4.67 9.68
N GLU A 47 2.59 -4.51 10.09
CA GLU A 47 3.59 -3.77 9.31
C GLU A 47 4.22 -4.68 8.24
N GLY A 48 4.24 -4.21 7.01
CA GLY A 48 4.97 -4.80 5.90
C GLY A 48 6.28 -4.06 5.61
N HIS A 49 6.94 -4.43 4.51
CA HIS A 49 8.16 -3.75 4.08
C HIS A 49 7.91 -2.29 3.64
N SER A 50 6.81 -2.06 2.92
CA SER A 50 6.46 -0.75 2.37
C SER A 50 4.95 -0.47 2.45
N GLY A 51 4.28 -0.93 3.50
CA GLY A 51 2.84 -0.75 3.69
C GLY A 51 2.34 -1.37 4.99
N TYR A 52 1.08 -1.09 5.32
CA TYR A 52 0.42 -1.61 6.52
C TYR A 52 -0.92 -2.25 6.14
N ILE A 53 -1.31 -3.32 6.82
CA ILE A 53 -2.62 -3.98 6.61
C ILE A 53 -3.29 -4.23 7.96
N CYS A 54 -4.57 -3.92 8.10
CA CYS A 54 -5.32 -4.21 9.32
C CYS A 54 -5.92 -5.61 9.31
N ASP A 55 -6.38 -6.11 10.46
CA ASP A 55 -6.97 -7.45 10.59
C ASP A 55 -8.25 -7.63 9.76
N GLU A 56 -9.13 -6.64 9.70
CA GLU A 56 -10.32 -6.66 8.84
C GLU A 56 -9.96 -6.83 7.36
N CYS A 57 -8.95 -6.09 6.89
CA CYS A 57 -8.48 -6.22 5.51
C CYS A 57 -7.82 -7.57 5.24
N VAL A 58 -7.12 -8.15 6.23
CA VAL A 58 -6.61 -9.53 6.13
C VAL A 58 -7.77 -10.50 5.96
N ASP A 59 -8.86 -10.35 6.72
CA ASP A 59 -10.02 -11.24 6.65
C ASP A 59 -10.74 -11.18 5.31
N VAL A 60 -10.90 -9.97 4.76
CA VAL A 60 -11.41 -9.80 3.40
C VAL A 60 -10.50 -10.48 2.37
N CYS A 61 -9.17 -10.35 2.51
CA CYS A 61 -8.22 -11.00 1.61
C CYS A 61 -8.26 -12.53 1.73
N VAL A 62 -8.43 -13.08 2.94
CA VAL A 62 -8.57 -14.52 3.19
C VAL A 62 -9.86 -15.06 2.56
N GLN A 63 -10.99 -14.38 2.78
CA GLN A 63 -12.27 -14.77 2.17
C GLN A 63 -12.18 -14.80 0.64
N LEU A 64 -11.63 -13.75 0.05
CA LEU A 64 -11.47 -13.67 -1.40
C LEU A 64 -10.51 -14.76 -1.94
N LEU A 65 -9.48 -15.12 -1.18
CA LEU A 65 -8.59 -16.23 -1.53
C LEU A 65 -9.34 -17.57 -1.56
N GLU A 66 -10.21 -17.81 -0.58
CA GLU A 66 -11.04 -19.00 -0.51
C GLU A 66 -12.06 -19.03 -1.65
N ASP A 67 -12.76 -17.93 -1.91
CA ASP A 67 -13.70 -17.80 -3.04
C ASP A 67 -13.02 -18.14 -4.37
N PHE A 68 -11.80 -17.64 -4.60
CA PHE A 68 -11.04 -17.99 -5.80
C PHE A 68 -10.69 -19.48 -5.88
N ARG A 69 -10.46 -20.14 -4.75
CA ARG A 69 -10.20 -21.57 -4.69
C ARG A 69 -11.45 -22.37 -5.02
N GLU A 70 -12.60 -22.01 -4.45
CA GLU A 70 -13.89 -22.66 -4.70
C GLU A 70 -14.35 -22.50 -6.15
N LEU A 71 -14.16 -21.31 -6.72
CA LEU A 71 -14.49 -21.00 -8.11
C LEU A 71 -13.46 -21.55 -9.12
N GLY A 72 -12.38 -22.17 -8.65
CA GLY A 72 -11.30 -22.68 -9.51
C GLY A 72 -10.53 -21.60 -10.28
N VAL A 73 -10.59 -20.34 -9.83
CA VAL A 73 -9.90 -19.21 -10.45
C VAL A 73 -8.42 -19.28 -10.10
N LYS A 74 -7.63 -19.82 -11.02
CA LYS A 74 -6.17 -19.85 -10.89
C LYS A 74 -5.58 -18.44 -10.89
N ALA A 75 -4.45 -18.26 -10.20
CA ALA A 75 -3.69 -17.02 -10.31
C ALA A 75 -3.30 -16.78 -11.77
N PRO A 76 -3.34 -15.52 -12.26
CA PRO A 76 -2.94 -15.23 -13.62
C PRO A 76 -1.49 -15.67 -13.83
N PRO A 77 -1.18 -16.39 -14.93
CA PRO A 77 0.18 -16.81 -15.22
C PRO A 77 1.08 -15.58 -15.30
N GLN A 78 2.13 -15.56 -14.49
CA GLN A 78 3.15 -14.52 -14.53
C GLN A 78 4.05 -14.76 -15.75
N ASP A 79 3.63 -14.25 -16.90
CA ASP A 79 4.36 -14.40 -18.16
C ASP A 79 5.65 -13.56 -18.10
N ARG A 80 6.78 -14.20 -17.79
CA ARG A 80 8.10 -13.55 -17.73
C ARG A 80 9.07 -14.02 -18.82
N PRO A 81 8.87 -13.66 -20.10
CA PRO A 81 9.98 -13.54 -21.03
C PRO A 81 10.66 -12.19 -20.81
N TRP A 82 11.97 -12.21 -20.55
CA TRP A 82 12.80 -11.02 -20.33
C TRP A 82 12.67 -9.95 -21.43
N TYR A 83 12.31 -10.35 -22.66
CA TYR A 83 12.17 -9.46 -23.81
C TYR A 83 10.86 -8.64 -23.82
N LYS A 84 9.82 -9.00 -23.05
CA LYS A 84 8.54 -8.25 -23.03
C LYS A 84 8.68 -6.84 -22.45
N LYS A 85 9.66 -6.61 -21.56
CA LYS A 85 10.00 -5.27 -21.06
C LYS A 85 10.50 -4.33 -22.16
N ILE A 86 11.09 -4.87 -23.22
CA ILE A 86 11.64 -4.09 -24.35
C ILE A 86 10.51 -3.70 -25.33
N LEU A 87 9.43 -4.48 -25.39
CA LEU A 87 8.35 -4.31 -26.39
C LEU A 87 7.18 -3.44 -25.91
N GLY A 88 7.29 -2.77 -24.75
CA GLY A 88 6.23 -1.87 -24.24
C GLY A 88 4.91 -2.57 -23.85
N GLY A 89 4.89 -3.91 -23.82
CA GLY A 89 3.73 -4.69 -23.37
C GLY A 89 3.74 -4.84 -21.86
N GLY A 90 3.04 -3.95 -21.15
CA GLY A 90 2.97 -3.94 -19.70
C GLY A 90 2.19 -5.12 -19.10
N ALA A 91 2.87 -6.24 -18.88
CA ALA A 91 2.48 -7.15 -17.80
C ALA A 91 3.12 -6.61 -16.51
N VAL A 92 2.34 -5.88 -15.72
CA VAL A 92 2.75 -5.37 -14.41
C VAL A 92 3.02 -6.57 -13.51
N THR A 93 4.29 -6.93 -13.34
CA THR A 93 4.72 -7.72 -12.19
C THR A 93 4.75 -6.77 -11.02
N SER A 94 3.60 -6.53 -10.40
CA SER A 94 3.62 -5.77 -9.16
C SER A 94 4.29 -6.60 -8.08
N ASP A 95 5.28 -6.03 -7.41
CA ASP A 95 5.92 -6.70 -6.27
C ASP A 95 5.00 -6.62 -5.04
N CYS A 96 5.09 -7.60 -4.14
CA CYS A 96 4.35 -7.58 -2.88
C CYS A 96 4.98 -6.56 -1.92
N SER A 97 4.20 -5.59 -1.45
CA SER A 97 4.63 -4.54 -0.50
C SER A 97 4.93 -5.06 0.91
N PHE A 98 4.55 -6.31 1.20
CA PHE A 98 4.58 -6.91 2.54
C PHE A 98 5.64 -8.00 2.71
N ASN A 99 6.34 -8.39 1.64
CA ASN A 99 7.34 -9.44 1.72
C ASN A 99 8.73 -8.87 2.07
N HIS A 100 9.33 -9.38 3.15
CA HIS A 100 10.67 -8.94 3.58
C HIS A 100 11.82 -9.75 2.94
N HIS A 101 11.57 -11.01 2.55
CA HIS A 101 12.64 -11.92 2.10
C HIS A 101 12.62 -12.26 0.60
N ASP A 102 11.50 -12.06 -0.10
CA ASP A 102 11.37 -12.42 -1.52
C ASP A 102 10.55 -11.36 -2.29
N ARG A 103 11.19 -10.19 -2.52
CA ARG A 103 10.57 -9.01 -3.16
C ARG A 103 10.03 -9.32 -4.57
N ASN A 104 10.71 -10.16 -5.31
CA ASN A 104 10.26 -10.62 -6.61
C ASN A 104 9.29 -11.77 -6.38
N ASN A 105 7.98 -11.59 -6.53
CA ASN A 105 6.97 -12.67 -6.45
C ASN A 105 7.23 -13.77 -7.52
N PRO A 106 8.09 -14.78 -7.29
CA PRO A 106 8.71 -15.53 -8.38
C PRO A 106 7.85 -16.73 -8.78
N GLN A 107 6.93 -17.14 -7.91
CA GLN A 107 6.01 -18.26 -8.08
C GLN A 107 4.61 -17.82 -8.52
N GLY A 108 4.41 -16.52 -8.78
CA GLY A 108 3.13 -16.00 -9.27
C GLY A 108 1.98 -16.18 -8.30
N ALA A 109 2.23 -15.94 -7.01
CA ALA A 109 1.15 -15.85 -6.04
C ALA A 109 0.21 -14.70 -6.45
N ARG A 110 -1.10 -14.91 -6.27
CA ARG A 110 -2.11 -13.88 -6.48
C ARG A 110 -1.78 -12.66 -5.62
N LEU A 111 -1.89 -11.48 -6.22
CA LEU A 111 -1.75 -10.20 -5.53
C LEU A 111 -3.13 -9.58 -5.33
N PHE A 112 -3.36 -9.10 -4.13
CA PHE A 112 -4.55 -8.35 -3.74
C PHE A 112 -4.19 -6.86 -3.73
N PRO A 113 -4.82 -6.03 -4.58
CA PRO A 113 -4.55 -4.61 -4.63
C PRO A 113 -5.22 -3.90 -3.43
N GLY A 114 -4.47 -3.02 -2.78
CA GLY A 114 -4.97 -1.99 -1.88
C GLY A 114 -4.92 -0.61 -2.55
N ASN A 115 -5.10 0.44 -1.76
CA ASN A 115 -5.05 1.82 -2.25
C ASN A 115 -3.64 2.21 -2.69
N ASP A 116 -2.66 1.96 -1.82
CA ASP A 116 -1.25 2.37 -2.02
C ASP A 116 -0.25 1.21 -1.89
N ALA A 117 -0.75 -0.02 -1.71
CA ALA A 117 0.06 -1.21 -1.51
C ALA A 117 -0.63 -2.45 -2.07
N GLN A 118 0.07 -3.57 -2.09
CA GLN A 118 -0.47 -4.85 -2.57
C GLN A 118 0.17 -6.01 -1.82
N ILE A 119 -0.64 -7.00 -1.49
CA ILE A 119 -0.26 -8.15 -0.66
C ILE A 119 -0.44 -9.45 -1.44
N CYS A 120 0.50 -10.39 -1.33
CA CYS A 120 0.39 -11.69 -1.96
C CYS A 120 -0.29 -12.73 -1.04
N ASP A 121 -0.87 -13.78 -1.63
CA ASP A 121 -1.45 -14.93 -0.91
C ASP A 121 -0.59 -15.40 0.30
N LYS A 122 0.72 -15.57 0.09
CA LYS A 122 1.62 -16.00 1.18
C LYS A 122 1.63 -15.03 2.37
N CYS A 123 1.66 -13.73 2.10
CA CYS A 123 1.63 -12.71 3.15
C CYS A 123 0.25 -12.63 3.81
N VAL A 124 -0.85 -12.83 3.07
CA VAL A 124 -2.19 -12.92 3.64
C VAL A 124 -2.27 -14.07 4.64
N ARG A 125 -1.80 -15.28 4.29
CA ARG A 125 -1.76 -16.43 5.21
C ARG A 125 -0.85 -16.19 6.41
N ALA A 126 0.31 -15.55 6.21
CA ALA A 126 1.19 -15.22 7.32
C ALA A 126 0.51 -14.26 8.31
N CYS A 127 -0.18 -13.22 7.81
CA CYS A 127 -0.96 -12.31 8.62
C CYS A 127 -2.11 -13.03 9.34
N GLU A 128 -2.78 -13.98 8.71
CA GLU A 128 -3.84 -14.80 9.35
C GLU A 128 -3.31 -15.64 10.52
N VAL A 129 -2.13 -16.27 10.36
CA VAL A 129 -1.46 -17.03 11.44
C VAL A 129 -1.05 -16.11 12.58
N LEU A 130 -0.48 -14.94 12.26
CA LEU A 130 -0.14 -13.90 13.24
C LEU A 130 -1.39 -13.38 13.96
N LYS A 131 -2.51 -13.21 13.23
CA LYS A 131 -3.80 -12.83 13.80
C LYS A 131 -4.33 -13.88 14.77
N SER A 132 -4.10 -15.16 14.50
CA SER A 132 -4.55 -16.28 15.33
C SER A 132 -3.68 -16.53 16.57
N GLY A 133 -2.60 -15.78 16.77
CA GLY A 133 -1.79 -15.83 17.99
C GLY A 133 -0.95 -17.10 18.17
N MET A 134 -0.79 -17.94 17.14
CA MET A 134 -0.22 -19.28 17.25
C MET A 134 1.32 -19.32 17.26
N ILE A 135 2.00 -18.26 17.75
CA ILE A 135 3.48 -18.19 17.76
C ILE A 135 4.10 -17.71 19.08
N PHE A 136 3.32 -17.61 20.16
CA PHE A 136 3.88 -17.43 21.51
C PHE A 136 3.20 -18.37 22.51
N GLY A 137 3.73 -19.59 22.57
CA GLY A 137 3.51 -20.58 23.64
C GLY A 137 4.82 -21.27 23.93
#